data_AF-A0A2D7ATH8-F1
#
_entry.id   AF-A0A2D7ATH8-F1
#
_cell.length_a   1.000
_cell.length_b   1.000
_cell.length_c   1.000
_cell.angle_alpha   90.00
_cell.angle_beta   90.00
_cell.angle_gamma   90.00
#
_symmetry.space_group_name_H-M   'P 1'
#
loop_
_entity.id
_entity.type
_entity.pdbx_description
1 polymer ?
#
loop_
_entity_poly.entity_id
_entity_poly.type
_entity_poly.pdbx_seq_one_letter_code
_entity_poly.pdbx_strand_id
1 'polypeptide(L)'
;MEWSEVETPGPGPKMLWPMAWSLLPLVGGLLLLLQDRGLLATSLLALGIMVSLSAVWIGANSNPGRVDMLVLLVSPFTAFILFFQPPNAIQAIMAIIAWSINYRTAAFLSALSGKVYRCDWDPRVPLPDVDGATYFHRKWAARPLFRVGSNIVRGVRINEDVMLEADAPITFTFSEE
;
A
#
# COMPACT_ATOMS: atom_id res chain seq x y z
N MET A 1 3.47 -27.10 -14.51
CA MET A 1 2.54 -25.96 -14.48
C MET A 1 3.33 -24.71 -14.84
N GLU A 2 2.83 -23.92 -15.79
CA GLU A 2 3.52 -22.73 -16.29
C GLU A 2 2.90 -21.47 -15.68
N TRP A 3 3.75 -20.60 -15.16
CA TRP A 3 3.34 -19.28 -14.70
C TRP A 3 3.30 -18.32 -15.89
N SER A 4 2.13 -17.75 -16.15
CA SER A 4 1.95 -16.68 -17.12
C SER A 4 2.19 -15.33 -16.45
N GLU A 5 3.00 -14.47 -17.05
CA GLU A 5 3.16 -13.09 -16.60
C GLU A 5 1.93 -12.28 -17.07
N VAL A 6 1.23 -11.65 -16.13
CA VAL A 6 0.06 -10.82 -16.40
C VAL A 6 0.29 -9.46 -15.80
N GLU A 7 0.13 -8.42 -16.62
CA GLU A 7 0.05 -7.05 -16.13
C GLU A 7 -1.31 -6.84 -15.46
N THR A 8 -1.30 -6.56 -14.16
CA THR A 8 -2.47 -6.10 -13.44
C THR A 8 -2.54 -4.57 -13.49
N PRO A 9 -3.74 -4.00 -13.71
CA PRO A 9 -3.90 -2.56 -13.66
C PRO A 9 -3.52 -2.08 -12.26
N GLY A 10 -2.40 -1.36 -12.18
CA GLY A 10 -2.01 -0.66 -10.96
C GLY A 10 -3.05 0.40 -10.57
N PRO A 11 -2.95 0.97 -9.35
CA PRO A 11 -3.89 2.01 -8.91
C PRO A 11 -3.82 3.27 -9.79
N GLY A 12 -2.71 3.45 -10.53
CA GLY A 12 -2.58 4.43 -11.60
C GLY A 12 -2.55 5.88 -11.10
N PRO A 13 -2.59 6.88 -12.00
CA PRO A 13 -2.46 8.28 -11.63
C PRO A 13 -3.68 8.82 -10.87
N LYS A 14 -4.86 8.18 -11.00
CA LYS A 14 -6.10 8.65 -10.36
C LYS A 14 -6.01 8.64 -8.83
N MET A 15 -5.25 7.73 -8.23
CA MET A 15 -5.08 7.73 -6.78
C MET A 15 -4.20 8.87 -6.25
N LEU A 16 -3.52 9.64 -7.11
CA LEU A 16 -2.82 10.87 -6.71
C LEU A 16 -3.77 12.06 -6.53
N TRP A 17 -5.06 11.88 -6.83
CA TRP A 17 -6.04 12.96 -6.69
C TRP A 17 -6.13 13.51 -5.25
N PRO A 18 -6.25 12.68 -4.18
CA PRO A 18 -6.20 13.20 -2.82
C PRO A 18 -4.85 13.85 -2.48
N MET A 19 -3.76 13.39 -3.09
CA MET A 19 -2.44 14.01 -2.94
C MET A 19 -2.45 15.47 -3.42
N ALA A 20 -3.04 15.75 -4.58
CA ALA A 20 -3.16 17.11 -5.10
C ALA A 20 -4.05 17.98 -4.19
N TRP A 21 -5.20 17.45 -3.76
CA TRP A 21 -6.13 18.19 -2.89
C TRP A 21 -5.58 18.48 -1.50
N SER A 22 -4.66 17.64 -1.00
CA SER A 22 -3.99 17.87 0.28
C SER A 22 -3.17 19.16 0.34
N LEU A 23 -2.75 19.70 -0.80
CA LEU A 23 -1.97 20.94 -0.87
C LEU A 23 -2.77 22.15 -0.40
N LEU A 24 -4.10 22.18 -0.63
CA LEU A 24 -4.94 23.31 -0.22
C LEU A 24 -4.91 23.54 1.31
N PRO A 25 -5.27 22.55 2.15
CA PRO A 25 -5.19 22.71 3.59
C PRO A 25 -3.74 22.85 4.08
N LEU A 26 -2.74 22.22 3.44
CA LEU A 26 -1.34 22.41 3.82
C LEU A 26 -0.87 23.85 3.61
N VAL A 27 -1.06 24.40 2.41
CA VAL A 27 -0.66 25.78 2.09
C VAL A 27 -1.45 26.76 2.96
N GLY A 28 -2.75 26.54 3.15
CA GLY A 28 -3.57 27.33 4.05
C GLY A 28 -3.01 27.32 5.49
N GLY A 29 -2.70 26.13 6.02
CA GLY A 29 -2.10 25.97 7.35
C GLY A 29 -0.75 26.68 7.48
N LEU A 30 0.13 26.56 6.48
CA LEU A 30 1.43 27.23 6.46
C LEU A 30 1.31 28.76 6.45
N LEU A 31 0.37 29.31 5.66
CA LEU A 31 0.10 30.75 5.63
C LEU A 31 -0.45 31.26 6.97
N LEU A 32 -1.27 30.45 7.64
CA LEU A 32 -1.88 30.81 8.93
C LEU A 32 -0.90 30.73 10.10
N LEU A 33 0.15 29.91 10.00
CA LEU A 33 1.27 29.94 10.95
C LEU A 33 1.98 31.31 10.96
N LEU A 34 1.98 32.05 9.84
CA LEU A 34 2.55 33.40 9.77
C LEU A 34 1.69 34.46 10.46
N GLN A 35 0.43 34.13 10.77
CA GLN A 35 -0.54 35.03 11.41
C GLN A 35 -0.82 34.65 12.87
N ASP A 36 0.00 33.78 13.46
CA ASP A 36 -0.14 33.24 14.82
C ASP A 36 -1.52 32.64 15.13
N ARG A 37 -2.22 32.14 14.11
CA ARG A 37 -3.52 31.45 14.28
C ARG A 37 -3.31 29.98 14.64
N GLY A 38 -2.62 29.74 15.76
CA GLY A 38 -2.06 28.45 16.17
C GLY A 38 -2.97 27.25 15.90
N LEU A 39 -4.11 27.14 16.59
CA LEU A 39 -4.96 25.94 16.49
C LEU A 39 -5.54 25.71 15.09
N LEU A 40 -5.93 26.77 14.40
CA LEU A 40 -6.54 26.69 13.08
C LEU A 40 -5.48 26.31 12.02
N ALA A 41 -4.30 26.91 12.12
CA ALA A 41 -3.14 26.54 11.32
C ALA A 41 -2.78 25.07 11.51
N THR A 42 -2.63 24.63 12.77
CA THR A 42 -2.38 23.23 13.14
C THR A 42 -3.43 22.29 12.57
N SER A 43 -4.72 22.62 12.70
CA SER A 43 -5.82 21.78 12.20
C SER A 43 -5.79 21.63 10.68
N LEU A 44 -5.46 22.68 9.95
CA LEU A 44 -5.31 22.63 8.50
C LEU A 44 -4.08 21.84 8.05
N LEU A 45 -2.95 21.98 8.75
CA LEU A 45 -1.76 21.15 8.49
C LEU A 45 -2.06 19.67 8.72
N ALA A 46 -2.69 19.34 9.85
CA ALA A 46 -3.09 17.97 10.16
C ALA A 46 -4.08 17.42 9.12
N LEU A 47 -5.08 18.21 8.72
CA LEU A 47 -6.04 17.85 7.67
C LEU A 47 -5.33 17.53 6.35
N GLY A 48 -4.40 18.37 5.92
CA GLY A 48 -3.65 18.13 4.69
C GLY A 48 -2.78 16.88 4.75
N ILE A 49 -2.11 16.62 5.87
CA ILE A 49 -1.37 15.37 6.08
C ILE A 49 -2.32 14.16 5.96
N MET A 50 -3.47 14.19 6.62
CA MET A 50 -4.44 13.08 6.58
C MET A 50 -5.07 12.89 5.19
N VAL A 51 -5.35 13.98 4.48
CA VAL A 51 -5.84 13.91 3.08
C VAL A 51 -4.76 13.30 2.18
N SER A 52 -3.48 13.67 2.35
CA SER A 52 -2.40 13.06 1.57
C SER A 52 -2.20 11.57 1.88
N LEU A 53 -2.41 11.15 3.14
CA LEU A 53 -2.36 9.74 3.54
C LEU A 53 -3.43 8.91 2.83
N SER A 54 -4.60 9.48 2.54
CA SER A 54 -5.66 8.75 1.83
C SER A 54 -5.24 8.29 0.43
N ALA A 55 -4.36 9.02 -0.27
CA ALA A 55 -3.78 8.58 -1.54
C ALA A 55 -2.91 7.32 -1.36
N VAL A 56 -2.08 7.30 -0.32
CA VAL A 56 -1.24 6.15 0.03
C VAL A 56 -2.11 4.95 0.43
N TRP A 57 -3.18 5.19 1.20
CA TRP A 57 -4.13 4.16 1.62
C TRP A 57 -4.83 3.50 0.43
N ILE A 58 -5.28 4.29 -0.56
CA ILE A 58 -5.85 3.75 -1.79
C ILE A 58 -4.84 2.86 -2.51
N GLY A 59 -3.62 3.35 -2.72
CA GLY A 59 -2.57 2.58 -3.38
C GLY A 59 -2.17 1.30 -2.64
N ALA A 60 -2.08 1.36 -1.30
CA ALA A 60 -1.75 0.22 -0.47
C ALA A 60 -2.86 -0.86 -0.46
N ASN A 61 -4.13 -0.44 -0.52
CA ASN A 61 -5.25 -1.39 -0.65
C ASN A 61 -5.31 -2.03 -2.04
N SER A 62 -4.98 -1.27 -3.09
CA SER A 62 -4.89 -1.83 -4.45
C SER A 62 -3.71 -2.80 -4.61
N ASN A 63 -2.60 -2.56 -3.91
CA ASN A 63 -1.39 -3.39 -3.96
C ASN A 63 -0.93 -3.83 -2.55
N PRO A 64 -1.61 -4.81 -1.91
CA PRO A 64 -1.29 -5.24 -0.55
C PRO A 64 0.13 -5.78 -0.42
N GLY A 65 0.83 -5.40 0.66
CA GLY A 65 2.20 -5.87 0.97
C GLY A 65 3.33 -5.08 0.31
N ARG A 66 3.02 -4.04 -0.50
CA ARG A 66 4.02 -3.19 -1.16
C ARG A 66 4.44 -1.97 -0.35
N VAL A 67 3.80 -1.72 0.79
CA VAL A 67 4.10 -0.60 1.71
C VAL A 67 4.30 -1.15 3.11
N ASP A 68 5.37 -0.72 3.77
CA ASP A 68 5.59 -1.01 5.18
C ASP A 68 4.55 -0.30 6.06
N MET A 69 3.99 -1.04 7.02
CA MET A 69 3.03 -0.52 7.98
C MET A 69 3.60 0.65 8.79
N LEU A 70 4.90 0.70 9.04
CA LEU A 70 5.55 1.83 9.72
C LEU A 70 5.40 3.15 8.94
N VAL A 71 5.43 3.10 7.61
CA VAL A 71 5.26 4.30 6.78
C VAL A 71 3.85 4.86 6.90
N LEU A 72 2.83 3.99 6.99
CA LEU A 72 1.43 4.40 7.17
C LEU A 72 1.18 5.09 8.51
N LEU A 73 2.00 4.80 9.53
CA LEU A 73 1.89 5.38 10.86
C LEU A 73 2.47 6.80 10.96
N VAL A 74 3.41 7.18 10.08
CA VAL A 74 4.07 8.50 10.14
C VAL A 74 3.04 9.64 10.12
N SER A 75 2.03 9.55 9.25
CA SER A 75 1.04 10.61 9.07
C SER A 75 0.12 10.80 10.29
N PRO A 76 -0.54 9.75 10.84
CA PRO A 76 -1.32 9.88 12.07
C PRO A 76 -0.51 10.40 13.25
N PHE A 77 0.71 9.91 13.47
CA PHE A 77 1.57 10.39 14.55
C PHE A 77 1.96 11.86 14.35
N THR A 78 2.33 12.26 13.14
CA THR A 78 2.63 13.66 12.83
C THR A 78 1.42 14.55 13.08
N ALA A 79 0.24 14.17 12.59
CA ALA A 79 -1.00 14.92 12.80
C ALA A 79 -1.34 15.05 14.29
N PHE A 80 -1.16 13.99 15.08
CA PHE A 80 -1.36 14.02 16.53
C PHE A 80 -0.37 14.93 17.24
N ILE A 81 0.93 14.85 16.90
CA ILE A 81 1.97 15.71 17.50
C ILE A 81 1.70 17.19 17.20
N LEU A 82 1.22 17.51 16.00
CA LEU A 82 0.87 18.88 15.63
C LEU A 82 -0.14 19.50 16.63
N PHE A 83 -1.09 18.73 17.17
CA PHE A 83 -2.07 19.21 18.16
C PHE A 83 -1.47 19.59 19.52
N PHE A 84 -0.22 19.21 19.82
CA PHE A 84 0.53 19.75 20.96
C PHE A 84 1.10 21.16 20.69
N GLN A 85 0.84 21.71 19.51
CA GLN A 85 1.24 23.04 19.08
C GLN A 85 2.74 23.31 19.30
N PRO A 86 3.64 22.48 18.72
CA PRO A 86 5.06 22.79 18.77
C PRO A 86 5.33 24.15 18.09
N PRO A 87 6.52 24.75 18.28
CA PRO A 87 6.90 25.99 17.60
C PRO A 87 6.55 25.98 16.10
N ASN A 88 6.07 27.11 15.56
CA ASN A 88 5.54 27.19 14.19
C ASN A 88 6.51 26.64 13.13
N ALA A 89 7.81 26.91 13.27
CA ALA A 89 8.83 26.36 12.39
C ALA A 89 8.88 24.81 12.40
N ILE A 90 8.72 24.20 13.58
CA ILE A 90 8.67 22.75 13.74
C ILE A 90 7.40 22.18 13.11
N GLN A 91 6.24 22.83 13.30
CA GLN A 91 4.99 22.41 12.65
C GLN A 91 5.12 22.39 11.12
N ALA A 92 5.71 23.45 10.54
CA ALA A 92 5.93 23.54 9.11
C ALA A 92 6.86 22.43 8.59
N ILE A 93 7.99 22.22 9.26
CA ILE A 93 8.96 21.16 8.90
C ILE A 93 8.30 19.78 8.97
N MET A 94 7.59 19.48 10.05
CA MET A 94 6.89 18.21 10.23
C MET A 94 5.86 17.96 9.13
N ALA A 95 5.06 18.98 8.80
CA ALA A 95 4.04 18.88 7.75
C ALA A 95 4.65 18.63 6.37
N ILE A 96 5.73 19.34 6.02
CA ILE A 96 6.44 19.16 4.74
C ILE A 96 7.06 17.76 4.66
N ILE A 97 7.69 17.27 5.73
CA ILE A 97 8.30 15.94 5.78
C ILE A 97 7.23 14.86 5.61
N ALA A 98 6.16 14.89 6.41
CA ALA A 98 5.10 13.90 6.33
C ALA A 98 4.42 13.87 4.96
N TRP A 99 4.14 15.04 4.38
CA TRP A 99 3.60 15.14 3.03
C TRP A 99 4.57 14.59 1.98
N SER A 100 5.87 14.87 2.10
CA SER A 100 6.89 14.37 1.17
C SER A 100 7.00 12.86 1.19
N ILE A 101 6.90 12.24 2.37
CA ILE A 101 6.87 10.78 2.53
C ILE A 101 5.63 10.19 1.84
N ASN A 102 4.46 10.79 2.08
CA ASN A 102 3.22 10.36 1.42
C ASN A 102 3.30 10.51 -0.10
N TYR A 103 3.87 11.61 -0.60
CA TYR A 103 4.03 11.87 -2.03
C TYR A 103 4.90 10.80 -2.68
N ARG A 104 6.08 10.54 -2.11
CA ARG A 104 7.01 9.54 -2.64
C ARG A 104 6.38 8.15 -2.64
N THR A 105 5.68 7.80 -1.56
CA THR A 105 5.02 6.49 -1.42
C THR A 105 3.87 6.34 -2.42
N ALA A 106 3.02 7.36 -2.56
CA ALA A 106 1.92 7.36 -3.51
C ALA A 106 2.45 7.37 -4.96
N ALA A 107 3.48 8.16 -5.28
CA ALA A 107 4.09 8.17 -6.61
C ALA A 107 4.69 6.80 -6.96
N PHE A 108 5.37 6.15 -6.02
CA PHE A 108 5.87 4.78 -6.19
C PHE A 108 4.73 3.80 -6.48
N LEU A 109 3.68 3.82 -5.66
CA LEU A 109 2.50 2.97 -5.86
C LEU A 109 1.77 3.25 -7.18
N SER A 110 1.82 4.49 -7.69
CA SER A 110 1.17 4.92 -8.93
C SER A 110 1.91 4.42 -10.15
N ALA A 111 3.24 4.44 -10.07
CA ALA A 111 4.13 3.93 -11.11
C ALA A 111 4.16 2.40 -11.17
N LEU A 112 3.78 1.72 -10.07
CA LEU A 112 3.65 0.28 -10.04
C LEU A 112 2.43 -0.18 -10.85
N SER A 113 2.67 -0.50 -12.13
CA SER A 113 1.96 -1.56 -12.83
C SER A 113 2.37 -2.89 -12.19
N GLY A 114 1.41 -3.68 -11.71
CA GLY A 114 1.72 -4.95 -11.05
C GLY A 114 2.03 -6.01 -12.09
N LYS A 115 3.29 -6.46 -12.19
CA LYS A 115 3.60 -7.74 -12.82
C LYS A 115 3.27 -8.83 -11.82
N VAL A 116 2.22 -9.58 -12.08
CA VAL A 116 1.86 -10.76 -11.29
C VAL A 116 1.97 -11.98 -12.17
N TYR A 117 2.41 -13.07 -11.57
CA TYR A 117 2.49 -14.35 -12.22
C TYR A 117 1.22 -15.12 -11.86
N ARG A 118 0.52 -15.65 -12.87
CA ARG A 118 -0.68 -16.45 -12.69
C ARG A 118 -0.49 -17.86 -13.22
N CYS A 119 -0.95 -18.81 -12.42
CA CYS A 119 -0.99 -20.23 -12.77
C CYS A 119 -2.42 -20.72 -12.60
N ASP A 120 -2.99 -21.35 -13.62
CA ASP A 120 -4.28 -22.02 -13.50
C ASP A 120 -4.21 -23.12 -12.43
N TRP A 121 -5.27 -23.22 -11.63
CA TRP A 121 -5.32 -24.17 -10.53
C TRP A 121 -6.70 -24.80 -10.37
N ASP A 122 -6.75 -26.14 -10.30
CA ASP A 122 -7.98 -26.83 -9.94
C ASP A 122 -8.22 -26.75 -8.41
N PRO A 123 -9.32 -26.14 -7.93
CA PRO A 123 -9.63 -26.05 -6.49
C PRO A 123 -9.69 -27.41 -5.77
N ARG A 124 -9.91 -28.50 -6.52
CA ARG A 124 -9.99 -29.87 -5.98
C ARG A 124 -8.61 -30.46 -5.70
N VAL A 125 -7.58 -29.94 -6.35
CA VAL A 125 -6.19 -30.39 -6.17
C VAL A 125 -5.58 -29.68 -4.96
N PRO A 126 -5.09 -30.43 -3.95
CA PRO A 126 -4.41 -29.85 -2.80
C PRO A 126 -3.13 -29.14 -3.23
N LEU A 127 -2.71 -28.12 -2.49
CA LEU A 127 -1.46 -27.42 -2.79
C LEU A 127 -0.27 -28.35 -2.53
N PRO A 128 0.67 -28.50 -3.47
CA PRO A 128 1.87 -29.31 -3.30
C PRO A 128 2.79 -28.68 -2.26
N ASP A 129 3.64 -29.50 -1.65
CA ASP A 129 4.66 -29.05 -0.71
C ASP A 129 5.82 -28.37 -1.46
N VAL A 130 6.12 -27.14 -1.05
CA VAL A 130 7.15 -26.28 -1.64
C VAL A 130 8.21 -26.06 -0.58
N ASP A 131 9.46 -26.37 -0.92
CA ASP A 131 10.57 -26.23 0.00
C ASP A 131 10.73 -24.78 0.51
N GLY A 132 10.79 -24.62 1.82
CA GLY A 132 10.89 -23.32 2.47
C GLY A 132 9.59 -22.51 2.50
N ALA A 133 8.46 -23.09 2.08
CA ALA A 133 7.15 -22.43 2.17
C ALA A 133 6.57 -22.48 3.59
N THR A 134 6.06 -21.35 4.05
CA THR A 134 5.19 -21.26 5.22
C THR A 134 3.74 -21.24 4.77
N TYR A 135 3.00 -22.32 5.04
CA TYR A 135 1.59 -22.45 4.65
C TYR A 135 0.66 -21.80 5.67
N PHE A 136 -0.24 -20.95 5.17
CA PHE A 136 -1.41 -20.46 5.92
C PHE A 136 -2.62 -21.38 5.70
N HIS A 137 -2.79 -21.88 4.47
CA HIS A 137 -3.86 -22.79 4.08
C HIS A 137 -3.34 -23.85 3.10
N ARG A 138 -3.71 -25.11 3.32
CA ARG A 138 -3.34 -26.24 2.44
C ARG A 138 -4.36 -26.53 1.33
N LYS A 139 -5.54 -25.93 1.40
CA LYS A 139 -6.58 -26.00 0.37
C LYS A 139 -6.70 -24.65 -0.32
N TRP A 140 -7.04 -24.67 -1.60
CA TRP A 140 -7.28 -23.46 -2.35
C TRP A 140 -8.38 -22.61 -1.69
N ALA A 141 -8.13 -21.30 -1.63
CA ALA A 141 -9.05 -20.30 -1.14
C ALA A 141 -8.66 -18.93 -1.71
N ALA A 142 -9.63 -18.03 -1.89
CA ALA A 142 -9.42 -16.67 -2.39
C ALA A 142 -8.78 -15.74 -1.33
N ARG A 143 -7.57 -16.10 -0.87
CA ARG A 143 -6.79 -15.44 0.20
C ARG A 143 -5.33 -15.88 0.11
N PRO A 144 -4.41 -15.30 0.91
CA PRO A 144 -3.03 -15.79 0.99
C PRO A 144 -3.00 -17.28 1.39
N LEU A 145 -2.29 -18.10 0.62
CA LEU A 145 -2.23 -19.56 0.79
C LEU A 145 -0.94 -19.98 1.46
N PHE A 146 0.19 -19.53 0.93
CA PHE A 146 1.51 -19.79 1.48
C PHE A 146 2.49 -18.68 1.08
N ARG A 147 3.61 -18.61 1.79
CA ARG A 147 4.69 -17.65 1.54
C ARG A 147 6.01 -18.39 1.37
N VAL A 148 6.79 -18.02 0.36
CA VAL A 148 8.17 -18.47 0.15
C VAL A 148 9.08 -17.26 0.26
N GLY A 149 9.85 -17.15 1.34
CA GLY A 149 10.64 -15.94 1.62
C GLY A 149 9.76 -14.69 1.73
N SER A 150 9.89 -13.76 0.79
CA SER A 150 9.05 -12.55 0.68
C SER A 150 7.91 -12.68 -0.34
N ASN A 151 7.85 -13.75 -1.12
CA ASN A 151 6.85 -13.96 -2.17
C ASN A 151 5.58 -14.59 -1.58
N ILE A 152 4.43 -13.93 -1.74
CA ILE A 152 3.15 -14.41 -1.23
C ILE A 152 2.35 -14.99 -2.39
N VAL A 153 1.99 -16.28 -2.27
CA VAL A 153 1.08 -16.94 -3.18
C VAL A 153 -0.33 -16.86 -2.63
N ARG A 154 -1.25 -16.39 -3.45
CA ARG A 154 -2.66 -16.22 -3.09
C ARG A 154 -3.54 -16.90 -4.12
N GLY A 155 -4.66 -17.46 -3.67
CA GLY A 155 -5.70 -17.91 -4.59
C GLY A 155 -6.49 -16.71 -5.10
N VAL A 156 -6.75 -16.67 -6.40
CA VAL A 156 -7.52 -15.62 -7.05
C VAL A 156 -8.60 -16.27 -7.91
N ARG A 157 -9.81 -15.69 -7.89
CA ARG A 157 -10.89 -16.06 -8.81
C ARG A 157 -11.25 -14.83 -9.63
N ILE A 158 -11.08 -14.90 -10.94
CA ILE A 158 -11.46 -13.83 -11.88
C ILE A 158 -12.44 -14.46 -12.86
N ASN A 159 -13.66 -13.93 -12.89
CA ASN A 159 -14.78 -14.51 -13.64
C ASN A 159 -15.05 -15.98 -13.20
N GLU A 160 -14.81 -16.94 -14.10
CA GLU A 160 -14.97 -18.38 -13.85
C GLU A 160 -13.62 -19.10 -13.61
N ASP A 161 -12.50 -18.41 -13.84
CA ASP A 161 -11.17 -19.00 -13.75
C ASP A 161 -10.67 -18.98 -12.30
N VAL A 162 -10.16 -20.13 -11.87
CA VAL A 162 -9.53 -20.31 -10.56
C VAL A 162 -8.03 -20.45 -10.76
N MET A 163 -7.29 -19.53 -10.12
CA MET A 163 -5.86 -19.39 -10.34
C MET A 163 -5.12 -19.25 -9.01
N LEU A 164 -3.81 -19.47 -9.08
CA LEU A 164 -2.83 -18.98 -8.12
C LEU A 164 -2.17 -17.73 -8.69
N GLU A 165 -1.97 -16.73 -7.85
CA GLU A 165 -1.26 -15.50 -8.18
C GLU A 165 -0.07 -15.31 -7.24
N ALA A 166 1.08 -14.94 -7.79
CA ALA A 166 2.32 -14.71 -7.04
C ALA A 166 3.07 -13.47 -7.57
N ASP A 167 3.90 -12.87 -6.72
CA ASP A 167 4.72 -11.71 -7.07
C ASP A 167 5.96 -12.11 -7.91
N ALA A 168 6.34 -13.40 -7.87
CA ALA A 168 7.38 -14.03 -8.70
C ALA A 168 7.01 -15.49 -8.99
N PRO A 169 7.47 -16.10 -10.09
CA PRO A 169 7.19 -17.50 -10.39
C PRO A 169 7.85 -18.41 -9.35
N ILE A 170 7.18 -19.51 -9.00
CA ILE A 170 7.66 -20.50 -8.03
C ILE A 170 7.69 -21.87 -8.69
N THR A 171 8.75 -22.62 -8.46
CA THR A 171 8.84 -24.02 -8.88
C THR A 171 8.09 -24.89 -7.88
N PHE A 172 7.07 -25.59 -8.34
CA PHE A 172 6.39 -26.61 -7.54
C PHE A 172 7.19 -27.91 -7.59
N THR A 173 7.63 -28.38 -6.43
CA THR A 173 8.13 -29.74 -6.24
C THR A 173 6.94 -30.64 -5.92
N PHE A 174 6.58 -31.52 -6.84
CA PHE A 174 5.60 -32.55 -6.55
C PHE A 174 6.36 -33.75 -5.97
N SER A 175 6.04 -34.17 -4.74
CA SER A 175 6.46 -35.48 -4.26
C SER A 175 5.68 -36.52 -5.06
N GLU A 176 6.36 -37.38 -5.80
CA GLU A 176 5.75 -38.59 -6.36
C GLU A 176 5.41 -39.53 -5.19
N GLU A 177 4.15 -39.51 -4.75
CA GLU A 177 3.51 -40.59 -3.99
C GLU A 177 2.09 -40.83 -4.52
#